data_AF-A0A8T7LJ22-F1
#
_entry.id   AF-A0A8T7LJ22-F1
#
_cell.length_a   1.000
_cell.length_b   1.000
_cell.length_c   1.000
_cell.angle_alpha   90.00
_cell.angle_beta   90.00
_cell.angle_gamma   90.00
#
_symmetry.space_group_name_H-M   'P 1'
#
loop_
_entity.id
_entity.type
_entity.pdbx_description
1 polymer ?
#
loop_
_entity_poly.entity_id
_entity_poly.type
_entity_poly.pdbx_seq_one_letter_code
_entity_poly.pdbx_strand_id
1 'polypeptide(L)'
;MVSMSLPSLPDIASATFTIYQFFDIGDTIDLDHAQACLRSPAERRAPLRVRQSESIRIAQPPLRVDLGPITLELAGAQYEGLVRAVVYDLGAMALAAELRLPAPLTWDAAAALFAAAQDLPAPVAARIAAAGDELEALIRPAIARPQRSPIVEDYCVLAVERLDPPIKAELLATHPAIQAALLGERRLLGRDAPRLVTPLSYYPDDLALLSWNGALLVEPDAAAAATAADIIAFANVELLLIRSYDAELSARLPEVYHRISQAQGRFALPLVRRYGLLLRDVHRLIAEVTEVTEQVDNALKVTDDVYWNRLYSAVLGVLRVRVWRDGVDHKLALLRETYAMLHDDADAERGAALEWAIVLLIVFEIVMALLGR
;
A
#
# COMPACT_ATOMS: atom_id res chain seq x y z
N MET A 1 24.62 -37.25 15.92
CA MET A 1 23.31 -36.62 15.65
C MET A 1 22.50 -36.72 16.92
N VAL A 2 22.51 -35.66 17.74
CA VAL A 2 21.65 -35.59 18.92
C VAL A 2 20.26 -35.26 18.39
N SER A 3 19.33 -36.20 18.52
CA SER A 3 17.91 -35.92 18.36
C SER A 3 17.51 -34.97 19.48
N MET A 4 17.64 -33.66 19.26
CA MET A 4 16.95 -32.67 20.10
C MET A 4 15.46 -32.89 19.88
N SER A 5 14.83 -33.57 20.83
CA SER A 5 13.37 -33.54 20.99
C SER A 5 12.95 -32.07 21.02
N LEU A 6 12.20 -31.64 20.00
CA LEU A 6 11.58 -30.33 20.01
C LEU A 6 10.76 -30.22 21.31
N PRO A 7 10.90 -29.13 22.08
CA PRO A 7 10.06 -28.93 23.26
C PRO A 7 8.59 -28.99 22.86
N SER A 8 7.72 -29.46 23.75
CA SER A 8 6.27 -29.39 23.55
C SER A 8 5.85 -27.96 23.25
N LEU A 9 5.04 -27.78 22.20
CA LEU A 9 4.52 -26.46 21.83
C LEU A 9 3.73 -25.85 23.00
N PRO A 10 3.94 -24.56 23.31
CA PRO A 10 3.16 -23.88 24.33
C PRO A 10 1.78 -23.55 23.77
N ASP A 11 0.77 -23.52 24.64
CA ASP A 11 -0.55 -23.04 24.27
C ASP A 11 -0.57 -21.51 24.23
N ILE A 12 -1.40 -20.94 23.36
CA ILE A 12 -1.62 -19.49 23.30
C ILE A 12 -2.70 -19.15 24.33
N ALA A 13 -2.26 -18.55 25.44
CA ALA A 13 -3.12 -18.26 26.59
C ALA A 13 -3.88 -16.93 26.47
N SER A 14 -3.41 -16.01 25.62
CA SER A 14 -4.10 -14.76 25.25
C SER A 14 -3.61 -14.28 23.90
N ALA A 15 -4.53 -14.00 22.98
CA ALA A 15 -4.19 -13.43 21.68
C ALA A 15 -5.37 -12.68 21.05
N THR A 16 -5.03 -11.73 20.19
CA THR A 16 -5.96 -11.01 19.31
C THR A 16 -5.59 -11.30 17.86
N PHE A 17 -6.58 -11.63 17.04
CA PHE A 17 -6.40 -11.82 15.60
C PHE A 17 -7.01 -10.65 14.85
N THR A 18 -6.20 -9.96 14.06
CA THR A 18 -6.64 -8.77 13.31
C THR A 18 -6.62 -9.08 11.83
N ILE A 19 -7.73 -8.84 11.15
CA ILE A 19 -7.85 -8.94 9.69
C ILE A 19 -7.87 -7.52 9.14
N TYR A 20 -6.96 -7.23 8.22
CA TYR A 20 -6.84 -5.93 7.57
C TYR A 20 -7.38 -5.99 6.15
N GLN A 21 -8.06 -4.91 5.74
CA GLN A 21 -8.31 -4.56 4.35
C GLN A 21 -7.89 -3.12 4.11
N PHE A 22 -7.10 -2.89 3.07
CA PHE A 22 -6.57 -1.58 2.73
C PHE A 22 -7.22 -1.10 1.43
N PHE A 23 -7.67 0.15 1.44
CA PHE A 23 -8.33 0.80 0.31
C PHE A 23 -7.64 2.10 -0.04
N ASP A 24 -7.42 2.31 -1.34
CA ASP A 24 -7.08 3.62 -1.90
C ASP A 24 -8.39 4.27 -2.34
N ILE A 25 -8.71 5.40 -1.73
CA ILE A 25 -10.00 6.09 -1.85
C ILE A 25 -9.89 7.48 -2.52
N GLY A 26 -8.69 7.91 -2.91
CA GLY A 26 -8.44 9.17 -3.60
C GLY A 26 -6.99 9.64 -3.49
N ASP A 27 -6.70 10.87 -3.90
CA ASP A 27 -5.33 11.40 -3.93
C ASP A 27 -4.80 11.72 -2.51
N THR A 28 -5.43 12.68 -1.85
CA THR A 28 -5.04 13.13 -0.50
C THR A 28 -6.28 13.36 0.36
N ILE A 29 -6.12 13.28 1.68
CA ILE A 29 -7.23 13.48 2.63
C ILE A 29 -6.86 14.56 3.63
N ASP A 30 -7.69 15.60 3.71
CA ASP A 30 -7.61 16.58 4.80
C ASP A 30 -8.13 15.92 6.09
N LEU A 31 -7.22 15.46 6.93
CA LEU A 31 -7.56 14.72 8.15
C LEU A 31 -8.35 15.57 9.16
N ASP A 32 -8.12 16.89 9.21
CA ASP A 32 -8.85 17.80 10.09
C ASP A 32 -10.29 17.99 9.61
N HIS A 33 -10.47 18.16 8.30
CA HIS A 33 -11.80 18.23 7.69
C HIS A 33 -12.54 16.88 7.79
N ALA A 34 -11.86 15.76 7.57
CA ALA A 34 -12.41 14.42 7.77
C ALA A 34 -12.89 14.24 9.21
N GLN A 35 -12.09 14.65 10.20
CA GLN A 35 -12.48 14.63 11.60
C GLN A 35 -13.71 15.52 11.89
N ALA A 36 -13.82 16.68 11.24
CA ALA A 36 -14.98 17.55 11.38
C ALA A 36 -16.26 16.93 10.80
N CYS A 37 -16.17 16.21 9.67
CA CYS A 37 -17.29 15.47 9.08
C CYS A 37 -17.87 14.42 10.04
N LEU A 38 -17.00 13.72 10.79
CA LEU A 38 -17.40 12.74 11.80
C LEU A 38 -18.10 13.36 13.02
N ARG A 39 -17.93 14.67 13.24
CA ARG A 39 -18.49 15.42 14.39
C ARG A 39 -19.82 16.13 14.07
N SER A 40 -20.35 15.99 12.85
CA SER A 40 -21.56 16.68 12.35
C SER A 40 -22.88 16.13 12.96
N PRO A 41 -23.97 16.93 13.07
CA PRO A 41 -25.05 16.75 14.05
C PRO A 41 -25.97 15.52 13.93
N ALA A 42 -25.92 14.75 12.84
CA ALA A 42 -26.85 13.64 12.62
C ALA A 42 -26.52 12.41 13.49
N GLU A 43 -25.28 12.27 13.96
CA GLU A 43 -24.86 11.11 14.75
C GLU A 43 -23.93 11.53 15.88
N ARG A 44 -24.52 11.91 17.03
CA ARG A 44 -23.76 12.01 18.28
C ARG A 44 -23.33 10.61 18.72
N ARG A 45 -22.21 10.12 18.20
CA ARG A 45 -21.39 9.08 18.83
C ARG A 45 -20.08 9.72 19.29
N ALA A 46 -19.64 9.35 20.49
CA ALA A 46 -18.61 10.05 21.25
C ALA A 46 -17.27 10.19 20.49
N PRO A 47 -16.49 11.26 20.74
CA PRO A 47 -15.23 11.49 20.05
C PRO A 47 -14.22 10.38 20.40
N LEU A 48 -13.72 9.73 19.34
CA LEU A 48 -12.63 8.78 19.40
C LEU A 48 -11.33 9.53 19.70
N ARG A 49 -10.71 9.18 20.83
CA ARG A 49 -9.41 9.72 21.22
C ARG A 49 -8.34 9.13 20.32
N VAL A 50 -7.60 10.00 19.64
CA VAL A 50 -6.33 9.66 18.98
C VAL A 50 -5.35 9.22 20.07
N ARG A 51 -5.04 7.92 20.15
CA ARG A 51 -3.85 7.43 20.87
C ARG A 51 -2.74 7.31 19.83
N GLN A 52 -1.66 8.06 19.99
CA GLN A 52 -0.41 7.84 19.25
C GLN A 52 0.42 6.80 20.00
N SER A 53 1.10 5.92 19.27
CA SER A 53 2.31 5.26 19.76
C SER A 53 3.46 6.26 19.61
N GLU A 54 4.17 6.56 20.69
CA GLU A 54 5.23 7.60 20.74
C GLU A 54 6.48 7.25 19.90
N SER A 55 6.49 6.07 19.27
CA SER A 55 7.62 5.44 18.58
C SER A 55 7.69 5.69 17.07
N ILE A 56 6.60 6.16 16.45
CA ILE A 56 6.55 6.41 14.99
C ILE A 56 6.25 7.89 14.72
N ARG A 57 7.16 8.60 14.05
CA ARG A 57 6.93 9.97 13.60
C ARG A 57 6.36 9.98 12.18
N ILE A 58 5.06 9.76 12.08
CA ILE A 58 4.33 10.03 10.83
C ILE A 58 4.21 11.55 10.69
N ALA A 59 4.55 12.09 9.50
CA ALA A 59 4.54 13.54 9.25
C ALA A 59 3.18 14.18 9.60
N GLN A 60 2.08 13.48 9.28
CA GLN A 60 0.75 13.74 9.78
C GLN A 60 0.17 12.48 10.46
N PRO A 61 -0.14 12.53 11.76
CA PRO A 61 -0.74 11.38 12.44
C PRO A 61 -2.07 10.97 11.80
N PRO A 62 -2.28 9.69 11.48
CA PRO A 62 -3.50 9.26 10.81
C PRO A 62 -4.74 9.39 11.72
N LEU A 63 -5.89 9.56 11.09
CA LEU A 63 -7.18 9.63 11.78
C LEU A 63 -7.67 8.21 12.10
N ARG A 64 -7.73 7.88 13.39
CA ARG A 64 -8.23 6.60 13.90
C ARG A 64 -9.71 6.69 14.28
N VAL A 65 -10.52 5.77 13.77
CA VAL A 65 -11.97 5.70 13.99
C VAL A 65 -12.37 4.30 14.46
N ASP A 66 -13.17 4.19 15.51
CA ASP A 66 -13.82 2.94 15.91
C ASP A 66 -15.19 2.88 15.22
N LEU A 67 -15.39 1.84 14.42
CA LEU A 67 -16.61 1.59 13.65
C LEU A 67 -17.60 0.69 14.41
N GLY A 68 -17.23 0.25 15.62
CA GLY A 68 -18.08 -0.49 16.52
C GLY A 68 -17.92 -2.02 16.44
N PRO A 69 -18.80 -2.76 17.13
CA PRO A 69 -18.69 -4.20 17.26
C PRO A 69 -19.03 -4.94 15.96
N ILE A 70 -18.36 -6.06 15.76
CA ILE A 70 -18.59 -6.97 14.64
C ILE A 70 -18.60 -8.41 15.12
N THR A 71 -19.41 -9.24 14.46
CA THR A 71 -19.40 -10.70 14.61
C THR A 71 -19.04 -11.30 13.26
N LEU A 72 -17.98 -12.09 13.23
CA LEU A 72 -17.47 -12.74 12.03
C LEU A 72 -17.45 -14.25 12.18
N GLU A 73 -17.77 -14.98 11.11
CA GLU A 73 -17.59 -16.43 11.05
C GLU A 73 -16.30 -16.74 10.29
N LEU A 74 -15.31 -17.29 10.98
CA LEU A 74 -13.99 -17.58 10.43
C LEU A 74 -13.55 -18.97 10.87
N ALA A 75 -12.89 -19.74 9.98
CA ALA A 75 -12.41 -21.09 10.30
C ALA A 75 -13.47 -22.03 10.93
N GLY A 76 -14.76 -21.83 10.62
CA GLY A 76 -15.89 -22.62 11.14
C GLY A 76 -16.34 -22.27 12.56
N ALA A 77 -15.90 -21.14 13.11
CA ALA A 77 -16.33 -20.63 14.41
C ALA A 77 -16.75 -19.15 14.32
N GLN A 78 -17.62 -18.73 15.23
CA GLN A 78 -18.02 -17.33 15.35
C GLN A 78 -17.13 -16.60 16.35
N TYR A 79 -16.67 -15.42 15.97
CA TYR A 79 -15.83 -14.54 16.77
C TYR A 79 -16.49 -13.18 16.91
N GLU A 80 -16.41 -12.63 18.13
CA GLU A 80 -16.79 -11.26 18.42
C GLU A 80 -15.55 -10.36 18.43
N GLY A 81 -15.72 -9.14 17.92
CA GLY A 81 -14.63 -8.21 17.76
C GLY A 81 -15.09 -6.76 17.60
N LEU A 82 -14.15 -5.92 17.22
CA LEU A 82 -14.37 -4.52 16.89
C LEU A 82 -13.80 -4.25 15.49
N VAL A 83 -14.44 -3.38 14.72
CA VAL A 83 -13.84 -2.84 13.50
C VAL A 83 -13.30 -1.46 13.81
N ARG A 84 -12.05 -1.23 13.42
CA ARG A 84 -11.43 0.10 13.44
C ARG A 84 -11.05 0.50 12.03
N ALA A 85 -11.01 1.79 11.78
CA ALA A 85 -10.46 2.37 10.57
C ALA A 85 -9.30 3.30 10.92
N VAL A 86 -8.28 3.30 10.07
CA VAL A 86 -7.16 4.24 10.11
C VAL A 86 -7.11 4.92 8.76
N VAL A 87 -7.34 6.22 8.73
CA VAL A 87 -7.34 7.05 7.52
C VAL A 87 -6.02 7.81 7.46
N TYR A 88 -5.33 7.69 6.33
CA TYR A 88 -4.05 8.32 6.05
C TYR A 88 -4.27 9.53 5.15
N ASP A 89 -3.49 10.59 5.34
CA ASP A 89 -3.49 11.80 4.50
C ASP A 89 -3.12 11.50 3.04
N LEU A 90 -2.48 10.35 2.80
CA LEU A 90 -2.10 9.77 1.51
C LEU A 90 -3.25 9.20 0.66
N GLY A 91 -4.52 9.48 0.99
CA GLY A 91 -5.63 8.92 0.20
C GLY A 91 -6.00 7.48 0.53
N ALA A 92 -5.40 6.89 1.58
CA ALA A 92 -5.61 5.50 1.95
C ALA A 92 -6.42 5.32 3.24
N MET A 93 -7.13 4.21 3.33
CA MET A 93 -7.86 3.77 4.51
C MET A 93 -7.58 2.30 4.81
N ALA A 94 -7.15 2.00 6.03
CA ALA A 94 -7.02 0.64 6.54
C ALA A 94 -8.20 0.32 7.45
N LEU A 95 -8.95 -0.75 7.16
CA LEU A 95 -9.93 -1.34 8.06
C LEU A 95 -9.28 -2.51 8.80
N ALA A 96 -9.46 -2.57 10.11
CA ALA A 96 -8.91 -3.58 11.00
C ALA A 96 -10.06 -4.21 11.79
N ALA A 97 -10.39 -5.47 11.49
CA ALA A 97 -11.33 -6.27 12.28
C ALA A 97 -10.54 -7.03 13.36
N GLU A 98 -10.57 -6.51 14.59
CA GLU A 98 -9.89 -7.08 15.75
C GLU A 98 -10.79 -8.11 16.44
N LEU A 99 -10.45 -9.39 16.30
CA LEU A 99 -11.17 -10.53 16.87
C LEU A 99 -10.50 -10.99 18.16
N ARG A 100 -11.29 -11.08 19.23
CA ARG A 100 -10.84 -11.68 20.49
C ARG A 100 -10.94 -13.20 20.38
N LEU A 101 -9.82 -13.88 20.61
CA LEU A 101 -9.78 -15.33 20.50
C LEU A 101 -10.10 -16.01 21.84
N PRO A 102 -10.83 -17.14 21.83
CA PRO A 102 -10.98 -17.96 23.02
C PRO A 102 -9.64 -18.57 23.42
N ALA A 103 -9.35 -18.60 24.72
CA ALA A 103 -8.14 -19.19 25.28
C ALA A 103 -8.46 -20.50 26.04
N PRO A 104 -7.56 -21.52 26.00
CA PRO A 104 -6.32 -21.55 25.21
C PRO A 104 -6.58 -21.79 23.72
N LEU A 105 -5.74 -21.18 22.88
CA LEU A 105 -5.74 -21.38 21.43
C LEU A 105 -4.56 -22.29 21.03
N THR A 106 -4.85 -23.31 20.22
CA THR A 106 -3.82 -24.21 19.68
C THR A 106 -3.18 -23.65 18.42
N TRP A 107 -1.95 -24.07 18.10
CA TRP A 107 -1.28 -23.69 16.85
C TRP A 107 -2.01 -24.17 15.59
N ASP A 108 -2.71 -25.31 15.65
CA ASP A 108 -3.56 -25.77 14.54
C ASP A 108 -4.78 -24.87 14.33
N ALA A 109 -5.36 -24.34 15.40
CA ALA A 109 -6.43 -23.36 15.33
C ALA A 109 -5.90 -22.02 14.79
N ALA A 110 -4.71 -21.58 15.22
CA ALA A 110 -4.04 -20.42 14.65
C ALA A 110 -3.79 -20.60 13.13
N ALA A 111 -3.31 -21.77 12.71
CA ALA A 111 -3.14 -22.11 11.30
C ALA A 111 -4.46 -22.01 10.51
N ALA A 112 -5.56 -22.48 11.10
CA ALA A 112 -6.89 -22.38 10.50
C ALA A 112 -7.35 -20.93 10.34
N LEU A 113 -7.06 -20.06 11.31
CA LEU A 113 -7.37 -18.64 11.26
C LEU A 113 -6.57 -17.93 10.16
N PHE A 114 -5.25 -18.16 10.10
CA PHE A 114 -4.40 -17.64 9.03
C PHE A 114 -4.89 -18.09 7.65
N ALA A 115 -5.14 -19.39 7.45
CA ALA A 115 -5.65 -19.90 6.18
C ALA A 115 -6.98 -19.26 5.78
N ALA A 116 -7.91 -19.12 6.73
CA ALA A 116 -9.21 -18.51 6.46
C ALA A 116 -9.12 -16.99 6.22
N ALA A 117 -8.10 -16.30 6.73
CA ALA A 117 -7.89 -14.88 6.45
C ALA A 117 -7.22 -14.64 5.09
N GLN A 118 -6.34 -15.56 4.65
CA GLN A 118 -5.68 -15.51 3.34
C GLN A 118 -6.64 -15.75 2.17
N ASP A 119 -7.71 -16.52 2.41
CA ASP A 119 -8.84 -16.69 1.48
C ASP A 119 -10.11 -16.25 2.19
N LEU A 120 -10.19 -14.95 2.46
CA LEU A 120 -11.22 -14.37 3.31
C LEU A 120 -12.62 -14.67 2.74
N PRO A 121 -13.53 -15.31 3.51
CA PRO A 121 -14.86 -15.61 3.02
C PRO A 121 -15.60 -14.35 2.56
N ALA A 122 -16.21 -14.39 1.37
CA ALA A 122 -16.88 -13.23 0.78
C ALA A 122 -17.90 -12.52 1.73
N PRO A 123 -18.70 -13.22 2.56
CA PRO A 123 -19.57 -12.56 3.53
C PRO A 123 -18.83 -11.77 4.61
N VAL A 124 -17.65 -12.27 5.04
CA VAL A 124 -16.78 -11.61 6.01
C VAL A 124 -16.15 -10.37 5.39
N ALA A 125 -15.55 -10.52 4.20
CA ALA A 125 -14.97 -9.42 3.45
C ALA A 125 -15.99 -8.31 3.18
N ALA A 126 -17.20 -8.67 2.75
CA ALA A 126 -18.27 -7.71 2.49
C ALA A 126 -18.74 -6.98 3.76
N ARG A 127 -18.74 -7.65 4.93
CA ARG A 127 -19.12 -7.01 6.19
C ARG A 127 -18.10 -5.98 6.64
N ILE A 128 -16.81 -6.29 6.52
CA ILE A 128 -15.71 -5.36 6.84
C ILE A 128 -15.76 -4.18 5.87
N ALA A 129 -15.84 -4.45 4.56
CA ALA A 129 -15.93 -3.43 3.53
C ALA A 129 -17.13 -2.47 3.73
N ALA A 130 -18.32 -2.99 4.07
CA ALA A 130 -19.50 -2.16 4.29
C ALA A 130 -19.30 -1.11 5.41
N ALA A 131 -18.60 -1.48 6.49
CA ALA A 131 -18.27 -0.53 7.55
C ALA A 131 -17.32 0.58 7.05
N GLY A 132 -16.40 0.24 6.16
CA GLY A 132 -15.53 1.21 5.48
C GLY A 132 -16.28 2.09 4.49
N ASP A 133 -17.23 1.55 3.75
CA ASP A 133 -18.04 2.30 2.77
C ASP A 133 -18.86 3.41 3.46
N GLU A 134 -19.42 3.11 4.64
CA GLU A 134 -20.12 4.10 5.47
C GLU A 134 -19.16 5.23 5.91
N LEU A 135 -17.96 4.88 6.38
CA LEU A 135 -16.95 5.86 6.76
C LEU A 135 -16.49 6.71 5.56
N GLU A 136 -16.18 6.07 4.43
CA GLU A 136 -15.76 6.73 3.18
C GLU A 136 -16.82 7.75 2.74
N ALA A 137 -18.11 7.38 2.79
CA ALA A 137 -19.20 8.28 2.46
C ALA A 137 -19.26 9.52 3.37
N LEU A 138 -18.99 9.36 4.68
CA LEU A 138 -18.97 10.45 5.65
C LEU A 138 -17.79 11.41 5.42
N ILE A 139 -16.59 10.87 5.16
CA ILE A 139 -15.38 11.68 5.00
C ILE A 139 -15.14 12.15 3.56
N ARG A 140 -15.96 11.71 2.59
CA ARG A 140 -15.85 12.08 1.17
C ARG A 140 -15.59 13.57 0.89
N PRO A 141 -16.19 14.54 1.59
CA PRO A 141 -15.90 15.96 1.37
C PRO A 141 -14.45 16.38 1.67
N ALA A 142 -13.72 15.58 2.44
CA ALA A 142 -12.32 15.81 2.80
C ALA A 142 -11.33 15.09 1.87
N ILE A 143 -11.81 14.27 0.92
CA ILE A 143 -10.98 13.52 -0.01
C ILE A 143 -10.76 14.34 -1.28
N ALA A 144 -9.50 14.60 -1.62
CA ALA A 144 -9.12 15.17 -2.91
C ALA A 144 -9.26 14.12 -4.01
N ARG A 145 -9.98 14.47 -5.08
CA ARG A 145 -10.33 13.56 -6.20
C ARG A 145 -10.80 12.18 -5.71
N PRO A 146 -11.99 12.09 -5.06
CA PRO A 146 -12.48 10.83 -4.53
C PRO A 146 -12.67 9.80 -5.65
N GLN A 147 -11.79 8.81 -5.69
CA GLN A 147 -11.79 7.74 -6.67
C GLN A 147 -11.22 6.50 -6.02
N ARG A 148 -12.07 5.49 -5.83
CA ARG A 148 -11.65 4.23 -5.23
C ARG A 148 -10.91 3.37 -6.25
N SER A 149 -9.69 2.97 -5.91
CA SER A 149 -8.94 1.98 -6.67
C SER A 149 -9.64 0.62 -6.60
N PRO A 150 -9.65 -0.17 -7.70
CA PRO A 150 -10.10 -1.55 -7.66
C PRO A 150 -9.11 -2.47 -6.94
N ILE A 151 -7.88 -2.01 -6.68
CA ILE A 151 -6.88 -2.74 -5.91
C ILE A 151 -7.24 -2.67 -4.43
N VAL A 152 -7.30 -3.84 -3.81
CA VAL A 152 -7.47 -4.00 -2.36
C VAL A 152 -6.32 -4.88 -1.90
N GLU A 153 -5.60 -4.43 -0.88
CA GLU A 153 -4.62 -5.28 -0.19
C GLU A 153 -5.25 -5.83 1.08
N ASP A 154 -4.85 -7.03 1.46
CA ASP A 154 -5.28 -7.72 2.65
C ASP A 154 -4.06 -8.25 3.43
N TYR A 155 -4.20 -8.27 4.76
CA TYR A 155 -3.16 -8.77 5.64
C TYR A 155 -3.79 -9.25 6.94
N CYS A 156 -3.14 -10.16 7.66
CA CYS A 156 -3.63 -10.56 8.98
C CYS A 156 -2.51 -10.61 10.02
N VAL A 157 -2.85 -10.32 11.27
CA VAL A 157 -1.89 -10.31 12.37
C VAL A 157 -2.46 -11.09 13.55
N LEU A 158 -1.73 -12.11 14.00
CA LEU A 158 -1.99 -12.76 15.27
C LEU A 158 -1.03 -12.16 16.31
N ALA A 159 -1.56 -11.34 17.21
CA ALA A 159 -0.82 -10.78 18.34
C ALA A 159 -1.05 -11.65 19.58
N VAL A 160 -0.02 -12.38 19.99
CA VAL A 160 0.04 -13.25 21.16
C VAL A 160 0.62 -12.46 22.33
N GLU A 161 -0.23 -12.19 23.32
CA GLU A 161 0.15 -11.48 24.54
C GLU A 161 0.78 -12.42 25.57
N ARG A 162 0.37 -13.70 25.57
CA ARG A 162 0.86 -14.68 26.55
C ARG A 162 0.85 -16.10 26.01
N LEU A 163 1.97 -16.79 26.22
CA LEU A 163 2.15 -18.23 26.00
C LEU A 163 2.18 -18.96 27.35
N ASP A 164 1.69 -20.20 27.37
CA ASP A 164 1.75 -21.08 28.55
C ASP A 164 2.24 -22.49 28.16
N PRO A 165 3.43 -22.94 28.60
CA PRO A 165 4.42 -22.19 29.37
C PRO A 165 5.13 -21.11 28.54
N PRO A 166 5.81 -20.12 29.18
CA PRO A 166 6.65 -19.16 28.46
C PRO A 166 7.80 -19.86 27.73
N ILE A 167 8.04 -19.49 26.48
CA ILE A 167 9.16 -20.00 25.67
C ILE A 167 9.95 -18.83 25.10
N LYS A 168 11.27 -19.01 24.99
CA LYS A 168 12.18 -18.03 24.38
C LYS A 168 11.89 -17.83 22.89
N ALA A 169 11.99 -16.58 22.45
CA ALA A 169 11.78 -16.16 21.06
C ALA A 169 12.60 -16.99 20.06
N GLU A 170 13.87 -17.28 20.34
CA GLU A 170 14.76 -18.05 19.46
C GLU A 170 14.22 -19.46 19.14
N LEU A 171 13.60 -20.12 20.12
CA LEU A 171 13.02 -21.45 19.94
C LEU A 171 11.71 -21.39 19.16
N LEU A 172 10.88 -20.36 19.42
CA LEU A 172 9.64 -20.14 18.68
C LEU A 172 9.93 -19.80 17.21
N ALA A 173 10.93 -18.95 16.96
CA ALA A 173 11.29 -18.45 15.64
C ALA A 173 11.68 -19.54 14.65
N THR A 174 12.25 -20.63 15.15
CA THR A 174 12.73 -21.76 14.34
C THR A 174 11.79 -22.97 14.38
N HIS A 175 10.68 -22.88 15.12
CA HIS A 175 9.78 -24.01 15.30
C HIS A 175 8.93 -24.28 14.04
N PRO A 176 9.03 -25.46 13.40
CA PRO A 176 8.37 -25.72 12.11
C PRO A 176 6.84 -25.59 12.16
N ALA A 177 6.21 -26.00 13.26
CA ALA A 177 4.76 -25.91 13.41
C ALA A 177 4.25 -24.46 13.57
N ILE A 178 5.05 -23.57 14.17
CA ILE A 178 4.69 -22.16 14.34
C ILE A 178 4.81 -21.43 13.00
N GLN A 179 5.90 -21.69 12.28
CA GLN A 179 6.07 -21.19 10.91
C GLN A 179 4.97 -21.74 9.98
N ALA A 180 4.61 -23.02 10.09
CA ALA A 180 3.50 -23.61 9.35
C ALA A 180 2.19 -22.89 9.67
N ALA A 181 1.91 -22.68 10.96
CA ALA A 181 0.70 -22.00 11.39
C ALA A 181 0.59 -20.58 10.83
N LEU A 182 1.66 -19.78 10.87
CA LEU A 182 1.69 -18.45 10.24
C LEU A 182 1.37 -18.51 8.74
N LEU A 183 1.89 -19.52 8.03
CA LEU A 183 1.63 -19.72 6.62
C LEU A 183 0.23 -20.30 6.33
N GLY A 184 -0.59 -20.56 7.36
CA GLY A 184 -1.91 -21.20 7.20
C GLY A 184 -1.85 -22.71 6.99
N GLU A 185 -0.69 -23.33 7.21
CA GLU A 185 -0.44 -24.74 6.95
C GLU A 185 -0.52 -25.58 8.23
N ARG A 186 -1.25 -26.70 8.17
CA ARG A 186 -1.27 -27.70 9.24
C ARG A 186 -0.27 -28.85 9.01
N ARG A 187 0.31 -28.88 7.82
CA ARG A 187 1.26 -29.93 7.41
C ARG A 187 2.68 -29.47 7.67
N LEU A 188 3.57 -30.45 7.83
CA LEU A 188 5.00 -30.16 7.92
C LEU A 188 5.49 -29.47 6.64
N LEU A 189 6.15 -28.34 6.84
CA LEU A 189 6.76 -27.55 5.79
C LEU A 189 7.93 -28.29 5.12
N GLY A 190 8.08 -28.08 3.82
CA GLY A 190 9.28 -28.51 3.09
C GLY A 190 10.53 -27.74 3.54
N ARG A 191 11.72 -28.22 3.13
CA ARG A 191 13.00 -27.65 3.60
C ARG A 191 13.19 -26.15 3.32
N ASP A 192 12.64 -25.65 2.22
CA ASP A 192 12.80 -24.26 1.79
C ASP A 192 11.64 -23.35 2.23
N ALA A 193 10.52 -23.90 2.67
CA ALA A 193 9.34 -23.12 3.09
C ALA A 193 9.60 -22.18 4.28
N PRO A 194 10.48 -22.49 5.26
CA PRO A 194 10.89 -21.53 6.29
C PRO A 194 11.45 -20.21 5.75
N ARG A 195 11.96 -20.16 4.50
CA ARG A 195 12.46 -18.93 3.88
C ARG A 195 11.35 -17.92 3.55
N LEU A 196 10.09 -18.34 3.61
CA LEU A 196 8.92 -17.48 3.43
C LEU A 196 8.55 -16.73 4.72
N VAL A 197 9.25 -16.99 5.81
CA VAL A 197 9.05 -16.37 7.12
C VAL A 197 10.31 -15.62 7.52
N THR A 198 10.17 -14.34 7.84
CA THR A 198 11.26 -13.49 8.33
C THR A 198 11.10 -13.26 9.82
N PRO A 199 11.96 -13.85 10.68
CA PRO A 199 11.92 -13.61 12.11
C PRO A 199 12.69 -12.35 12.52
N LEU A 200 12.13 -11.57 13.44
CA LEU A 200 12.78 -10.47 14.16
C LEU A 200 12.47 -10.56 15.65
N SER A 201 13.44 -10.19 16.48
CA SER A 201 13.30 -10.11 17.93
C SER A 201 14.26 -9.05 18.46
N TYR A 202 13.86 -8.34 19.50
CA TYR A 202 14.65 -7.37 20.25
C TYR A 202 15.06 -7.90 21.63
N TYR A 203 14.12 -8.54 22.33
CA TYR A 203 14.27 -9.16 23.63
C TYR A 203 14.14 -10.69 23.55
N PRO A 204 14.66 -11.45 24.53
CA PRO A 204 14.55 -12.91 24.53
C PRO A 204 13.12 -13.48 24.55
N ASP A 205 12.12 -12.65 24.84
CA ASP A 205 10.70 -12.97 24.99
C ASP A 205 9.79 -12.27 23.97
N ASP A 206 10.31 -11.45 23.06
CA ASP A 206 9.56 -10.85 21.95
C ASP A 206 9.88 -11.54 20.61
N LEU A 207 8.90 -11.65 19.71
CA LEU A 207 9.12 -12.22 18.39
C LEU A 207 8.12 -11.68 17.39
N ALA A 208 8.61 -11.13 16.28
CA ALA A 208 7.83 -10.88 15.08
C ALA A 208 8.22 -11.90 14.00
N LEU A 209 7.27 -12.73 13.57
CA LEU A 209 7.39 -13.55 12.37
C LEU A 209 6.57 -12.90 11.26
N LEU A 210 7.24 -12.52 10.18
CA LEU A 210 6.62 -11.82 9.06
C LEU A 210 6.55 -12.71 7.83
N SER A 211 5.39 -12.72 7.17
CA SER A 211 5.21 -13.32 5.85
C SER A 211 4.42 -12.37 4.93
N TRP A 212 4.26 -12.76 3.67
CA TRP A 212 3.63 -11.95 2.62
C TRP A 212 2.18 -11.57 2.97
N ASN A 213 1.45 -12.47 3.61
CA ASN A 213 0.01 -12.38 3.84
C ASN A 213 -0.38 -12.33 5.33
N GLY A 214 0.60 -12.38 6.23
CA GLY A 214 0.34 -12.21 7.64
C GLY A 214 1.57 -12.16 8.51
N ALA A 215 1.35 -11.78 9.77
CA ALA A 215 2.37 -11.73 10.81
C ALA A 215 1.91 -12.42 12.09
N LEU A 216 2.84 -13.04 12.79
CA LEU A 216 2.67 -13.52 14.16
C LEU A 216 3.57 -12.65 15.06
N LEU A 217 2.96 -11.96 16.02
CA LEU A 217 3.65 -11.15 17.01
C LEU A 217 3.51 -11.84 18.36
N VAL A 218 4.61 -12.15 19.02
CA VAL A 218 4.65 -12.56 20.43
C VAL A 218 5.24 -11.38 21.18
N GLU A 219 4.41 -10.68 21.93
CA GLU A 219 4.80 -9.46 22.62
C GLU A 219 3.91 -9.26 23.87
N PRO A 220 4.46 -9.38 25.08
CA PRO A 220 3.69 -9.18 26.32
C PRO A 220 3.28 -7.72 26.56
N ASP A 221 4.01 -6.73 26.02
CA ASP A 221 3.63 -5.31 26.10
C ASP A 221 2.63 -4.94 25.00
N ALA A 222 1.38 -4.71 25.40
CA ALA A 222 0.31 -4.30 24.50
C ALA A 222 0.63 -3.01 23.70
N ALA A 223 1.44 -2.09 24.25
CA ALA A 223 1.82 -0.86 23.53
C ALA A 223 2.85 -1.15 22.42
N ALA A 224 3.81 -2.03 22.70
CA ALA A 224 4.78 -2.49 21.71
C ALA A 224 4.10 -3.32 20.61
N ALA A 225 3.18 -4.23 20.98
CA ALA A 225 2.40 -5.01 20.03
C ALA A 225 1.55 -4.13 19.10
N ALA A 226 0.88 -3.12 19.66
CA ALA A 226 0.12 -2.14 18.88
C ALA A 226 1.02 -1.32 17.94
N THR A 227 2.21 -0.92 18.40
CA THR A 227 3.20 -0.24 17.57
C THR A 227 3.65 -1.11 16.39
N ALA A 228 3.97 -2.38 16.64
CA ALA A 228 4.37 -3.31 15.59
C ALA A 228 3.23 -3.51 14.56
N ALA A 229 1.99 -3.64 15.03
CA ALA A 229 0.82 -3.74 14.16
C ALA A 229 0.60 -2.48 13.32
N ASP A 230 0.77 -1.28 13.90
CA ASP A 230 0.72 0.00 13.17
C ASP A 230 1.78 0.08 12.06
N ILE A 231 3.03 -0.34 12.35
CA ILE A 231 4.13 -0.36 11.36
C ILE A 231 3.80 -1.31 10.21
N ILE A 232 3.28 -2.50 10.53
CA ILE A 232 2.87 -3.50 9.53
C ILE A 232 1.72 -2.96 8.68
N ALA A 233 0.71 -2.35 9.30
CA ALA A 233 -0.42 -1.78 8.59
C ALA A 233 0.03 -0.65 7.66
N PHE A 234 0.92 0.22 8.12
CA PHE A 234 1.45 1.31 7.29
C PHE A 234 2.28 0.79 6.10
N ALA A 235 3.11 -0.25 6.28
CA ALA A 235 3.83 -0.86 5.17
C ALA A 235 2.91 -1.46 4.09
N ASN A 236 1.75 -2.00 4.49
CA ASN A 236 0.73 -2.47 3.56
C ASN A 236 0.02 -1.31 2.83
N VAL A 237 -0.17 -0.16 3.49
CA VAL A 237 -0.65 1.06 2.83
C VAL A 237 0.33 1.51 1.74
N GLU A 238 1.64 1.48 2.00
CA GLU A 238 2.61 1.80 0.94
C GLU A 238 2.54 0.83 -0.24
N LEU A 239 2.41 -0.48 0.03
CA LEU A 239 2.24 -1.48 -1.02
C LEU A 239 0.99 -1.19 -1.86
N LEU A 240 -0.14 -0.95 -1.20
CA LEU A 240 -1.42 -0.63 -1.83
C LEU A 240 -1.31 0.57 -2.76
N LEU A 241 -0.72 1.67 -2.28
CA LEU A 241 -0.60 2.91 -3.05
C LEU A 241 0.26 2.69 -4.29
N ILE A 242 1.45 2.08 -4.12
CA ILE A 242 2.34 1.79 -5.26
C ILE A 242 1.67 0.87 -6.29
N ARG A 243 0.90 -0.14 -5.85
CA ARG A 243 0.18 -1.04 -6.74
C ARG A 243 -1.01 -0.36 -7.43
N SER A 244 -1.70 0.54 -6.75
CA SER A 244 -2.78 1.34 -7.34
C SER A 244 -2.24 2.29 -8.40
N TYR A 245 -1.11 2.96 -8.14
CA TYR A 245 -0.45 3.80 -9.13
C TYR A 245 0.09 3.00 -10.31
N ASP A 246 0.65 1.81 -10.08
CA ASP A 246 1.08 0.92 -11.17
C ASP A 246 -0.10 0.53 -12.07
N ALA A 247 -1.25 0.21 -11.47
CA ALA A 247 -2.47 -0.14 -12.20
C ALA A 247 -3.04 1.04 -13.00
N GLU A 248 -3.07 2.23 -12.39
CA GLU A 248 -3.50 3.46 -13.05
C GLU A 248 -2.59 3.83 -14.23
N LEU A 249 -1.28 3.77 -14.03
CA LEU A 249 -0.30 4.03 -15.08
C LEU A 249 -0.47 3.01 -16.23
N SER A 250 -0.57 1.72 -15.89
CA SER A 250 -0.84 0.65 -16.86
C SER A 250 -2.11 0.87 -17.68
N ALA A 251 -3.15 1.45 -17.10
CA ALA A 251 -4.40 1.76 -17.79
C ALA A 251 -4.29 2.97 -18.74
N ARG A 252 -3.52 4.01 -18.35
CA ARG A 252 -3.39 5.26 -19.12
C ARG A 252 -2.32 5.18 -20.24
N LEU A 253 -1.28 4.37 -20.05
CA LEU A 253 -0.15 4.26 -20.99
C LEU A 253 -0.54 3.96 -22.44
N PRO A 254 -1.43 2.99 -22.74
CA PRO A 254 -1.76 2.65 -24.13
C PRO A 254 -2.38 3.82 -24.90
N GLU A 255 -3.19 4.65 -24.25
CA GLU A 255 -3.80 5.81 -24.89
C GLU A 255 -2.75 6.88 -25.21
N VAL A 256 -1.82 7.14 -24.29
CA VAL A 256 -0.70 8.06 -24.50
C VAL A 256 0.15 7.60 -25.69
N TYR A 257 0.54 6.32 -25.73
CA TYR A 257 1.31 5.76 -26.85
C TYR A 257 0.56 5.78 -28.18
N HIS A 258 -0.75 5.53 -28.17
CA HIS A 258 -1.57 5.59 -29.38
C HIS A 258 -1.70 7.03 -29.92
N ARG A 259 -1.88 8.03 -29.05
CA ARG A 259 -1.89 9.43 -29.47
C ARG A 259 -0.53 9.88 -30.03
N ILE A 260 0.56 9.38 -29.45
CA ILE A 260 1.94 9.58 -29.93
C ILE A 260 2.11 9.01 -31.35
N SER A 261 1.71 7.76 -31.59
CA SER A 261 1.87 7.12 -32.91
C SER A 261 0.97 7.73 -33.98
N GLN A 262 -0.23 8.18 -33.62
CA GLN A 262 -1.12 8.90 -34.55
C GLN A 262 -0.57 10.26 -34.99
N ALA A 263 0.18 10.93 -34.12
CA ALA A 263 0.84 12.18 -34.47
C ALA A 263 1.95 11.93 -35.49
N GLN A 264 2.75 10.88 -35.31
CA GLN A 264 3.82 10.47 -36.23
C GLN A 264 3.33 10.07 -37.65
N GLY A 265 2.09 9.60 -37.78
CA GLY A 265 1.57 9.02 -39.03
C GLY A 265 1.10 10.00 -40.13
N ARG A 266 1.22 11.33 -39.97
CA ARG A 266 0.68 12.30 -40.95
C ARG A 266 1.63 13.46 -41.24
N PHE A 267 2.52 13.25 -42.21
CA PHE A 267 3.28 14.27 -42.92
C PHE A 267 2.36 15.17 -43.79
N ALA A 268 1.65 16.11 -43.15
CA ALA A 268 1.04 17.26 -43.82
C ALA A 268 0.80 18.38 -42.80
N LEU A 269 1.52 19.50 -42.93
CA LEU A 269 1.40 20.73 -42.13
C LEU A 269 -0.05 21.19 -41.88
N PRO A 270 -0.39 21.92 -40.78
CA PRO A 270 0.46 22.44 -39.69
C PRO A 270 0.14 21.73 -38.36
N LEU A 271 0.95 20.74 -37.98
CA LEU A 271 0.73 19.93 -36.76
C LEU A 271 1.33 20.53 -35.46
N VAL A 272 2.01 21.68 -35.53
CA VAL A 272 2.79 22.25 -34.40
C VAL A 272 1.94 22.54 -33.14
N ARG A 273 0.64 22.83 -33.29
CA ARG A 273 -0.27 23.10 -32.15
C ARG A 273 -0.75 21.84 -31.41
N ARG A 274 -0.85 20.69 -32.09
CA ARG A 274 -1.38 19.44 -31.49
C ARG A 274 -0.31 18.74 -30.65
N TYR A 275 0.94 18.73 -31.11
CA TYR A 275 2.07 18.20 -30.35
C TYR A 275 2.26 18.94 -29.01
N GLY A 276 2.20 20.27 -28.99
CA GLY A 276 2.35 21.04 -27.75
C GLY A 276 1.22 20.85 -26.72
N LEU A 277 0.05 20.32 -27.09
CA LEU A 277 -1.00 19.92 -26.14
C LEU A 277 -0.70 18.53 -25.55
N LEU A 278 -0.35 17.57 -26.40
CA LEU A 278 0.07 16.22 -26.01
C LEU A 278 1.30 16.22 -25.08
N LEU A 279 2.27 17.09 -25.38
CA LEU A 279 3.46 17.30 -24.56
C LEU A 279 3.08 17.80 -23.15
N ARG A 280 2.11 18.73 -23.06
CA ARG A 280 1.61 19.21 -21.76
C ARG A 280 0.88 18.12 -20.97
N ASP A 281 0.10 17.27 -21.64
CA ASP A 281 -0.61 16.17 -20.98
C ASP A 281 0.35 15.13 -20.42
N VAL A 282 1.41 14.78 -21.15
CA VAL A 282 2.46 13.85 -20.67
C VAL A 282 3.28 14.47 -19.54
N HIS A 283 3.66 15.75 -19.66
CA HIS A 283 4.37 16.45 -18.58
C HIS A 283 3.53 16.54 -17.31
N ARG A 284 2.23 16.79 -17.44
CA ARG A 284 1.28 16.78 -16.32
C ARG A 284 1.19 15.40 -15.67
N LEU A 285 1.07 14.33 -16.45
CA LEU A 285 1.05 12.97 -15.91
C LEU A 285 2.34 12.64 -15.16
N ILE A 286 3.50 13.02 -15.71
CA ILE A 286 4.79 12.84 -15.05
C ILE A 286 4.84 13.63 -13.74
N ALA A 287 4.37 14.87 -13.73
CA ALA A 287 4.34 15.70 -12.52
C ALA A 287 3.39 15.12 -11.45
N GLU A 288 2.18 14.72 -11.83
CA GLU A 288 1.19 14.12 -10.93
C GLU A 288 1.73 12.83 -10.29
N VAL A 289 2.37 11.94 -11.08
CA VAL A 289 2.95 10.71 -10.50
C VAL A 289 4.20 11.01 -9.67
N THR A 290 5.00 12.00 -10.04
CA THR A 290 6.21 12.36 -9.26
C THR A 290 5.83 12.98 -7.90
N GLU A 291 4.84 13.88 -7.87
CA GLU A 291 4.31 14.46 -6.63
C GLU A 291 3.82 13.37 -5.67
N VAL A 292 3.14 12.38 -6.21
CA VAL A 292 2.62 11.23 -5.47
C VAL A 292 3.75 10.34 -4.91
N THR A 293 4.75 9.98 -5.72
CA THR A 293 5.91 9.20 -5.23
C THR A 293 6.68 9.99 -4.18
N GLU A 294 6.88 11.29 -4.37
CA GLU A 294 7.49 12.18 -3.37
C GLU A 294 6.64 12.27 -2.10
N GLN A 295 5.32 12.21 -2.19
CA GLN A 295 4.44 12.24 -1.02
C GLN A 295 4.55 10.95 -0.19
N VAL A 296 4.61 9.78 -0.85
CA VAL A 296 4.89 8.50 -0.18
C VAL A 296 6.27 8.53 0.49
N ASP A 297 7.29 9.04 -0.20
CA ASP A 297 8.64 9.14 0.36
C ASP A 297 8.74 10.18 1.50
N ASN A 298 7.96 11.26 1.46
CA ASN A 298 7.97 12.32 2.49
C ASN A 298 7.11 12.00 3.72
N ALA A 299 6.10 11.12 3.60
CA ALA A 299 5.33 10.62 4.74
C ALA A 299 6.22 9.87 5.76
N LEU A 300 7.39 9.42 5.30
CA LEU A 300 8.41 8.73 6.09
C LEU A 300 9.38 9.69 6.77
N LYS A 301 9.11 10.05 8.02
CA LYS A 301 10.17 10.49 8.95
C LYS A 301 10.49 9.35 9.90
N VAL A 302 11.48 8.58 9.45
CA VAL A 302 12.28 7.57 10.15
C VAL A 302 12.17 7.67 11.68
N THR A 303 11.77 6.55 12.30
CA THR A 303 11.68 6.42 13.75
C THR A 303 13.05 6.67 14.37
N ASP A 304 13.13 7.42 15.49
CA ASP A 304 14.40 7.58 16.21
C ASP A 304 14.88 6.24 16.82
N ASP A 305 14.01 5.22 16.83
CA ASP A 305 14.28 3.87 17.33
C ASP A 305 14.82 2.91 16.24
N VAL A 306 15.90 2.21 16.57
CA VAL A 306 16.61 1.27 15.68
C VAL A 306 15.79 -0.01 15.42
N TYR A 307 15.05 -0.51 16.41
CA TYR A 307 14.25 -1.72 16.27
C TYR A 307 13.07 -1.49 15.35
N TRP A 308 12.33 -0.40 15.53
CA TRP A 308 11.17 -0.10 14.68
C TRP A 308 11.56 0.12 13.22
N ASN A 309 12.71 0.77 12.97
CA ASN A 309 13.26 0.86 11.61
C ASN A 309 13.61 -0.51 11.02
N ARG A 310 14.14 -1.44 11.82
CA ARG A 310 14.45 -2.81 11.36
C ARG A 310 13.18 -3.60 11.07
N LEU A 311 12.17 -3.52 11.94
CA LEU A 311 10.87 -4.14 11.70
C LEU A 311 10.25 -3.60 10.42
N TYR A 312 10.18 -2.28 10.28
CA TYR A 312 9.64 -1.63 9.11
C TYR A 312 10.35 -2.06 7.81
N SER A 313 11.69 -2.01 7.81
CA SER A 313 12.50 -2.43 6.67
C SER A 313 12.28 -3.91 6.32
N ALA A 314 12.09 -4.77 7.32
CA ALA A 314 11.81 -6.18 7.10
C ALA A 314 10.41 -6.40 6.50
N VAL A 315 9.39 -5.68 6.99
CA VAL A 315 8.03 -5.75 6.41
C VAL A 315 8.05 -5.31 4.94
N LEU A 316 8.68 -4.18 4.61
CA LEU A 316 8.83 -3.72 3.23
C LEU A 316 9.56 -4.73 2.33
N GLY A 317 10.56 -5.42 2.89
CA GLY A 317 11.29 -6.49 2.21
C GLY A 317 10.42 -7.71 1.93
N VAL A 318 9.66 -8.16 2.93
CA VAL A 318 8.71 -9.28 2.82
C VAL A 318 7.61 -8.97 1.81
N LEU A 319 7.02 -7.77 1.89
CA LEU A 319 6.01 -7.25 0.96
C LEU A 319 6.58 -6.85 -0.41
N ARG A 320 7.90 -7.01 -0.62
CA ARG A 320 8.62 -6.70 -1.87
C ARG A 320 8.26 -5.33 -2.45
N VAL A 321 8.02 -4.34 -1.60
CA VAL A 321 7.56 -2.99 -2.00
C VAL A 321 8.52 -2.36 -3.00
N ARG A 322 9.83 -2.57 -2.82
CA ARG A 322 10.87 -2.09 -3.74
C ARG A 322 10.70 -2.60 -5.18
N VAL A 323 10.30 -3.85 -5.36
CA VAL A 323 10.14 -4.44 -6.70
C VAL A 323 9.01 -3.75 -7.46
N TRP A 324 7.91 -3.46 -6.77
CA TRP A 324 6.80 -2.71 -7.35
C TRP A 324 7.19 -1.27 -7.66
N ARG A 325 7.92 -0.62 -6.74
CA ARG A 325 8.44 0.74 -6.93
C ARG A 325 9.37 0.85 -8.15
N ASP A 326 10.36 -0.03 -8.24
CA ASP A 326 11.29 -0.08 -9.38
C ASP A 326 10.54 -0.27 -10.71
N GLY A 327 9.44 -1.03 -10.70
CA GLY A 327 8.57 -1.22 -11.86
C GLY A 327 7.86 0.07 -12.29
N VAL A 328 7.32 0.84 -11.34
CA VAL A 328 6.70 2.14 -11.60
C VAL A 328 7.73 3.14 -12.12
N ASP A 329 8.89 3.24 -11.46
CA ASP A 329 9.98 4.14 -11.86
C ASP A 329 10.46 3.85 -13.28
N HIS A 330 10.60 2.57 -13.64
CA HIS A 330 10.97 2.17 -14.99
C HIS A 330 9.92 2.60 -16.03
N LYS A 331 8.62 2.42 -15.74
CA LYS A 331 7.54 2.88 -16.64
C LYS A 331 7.55 4.39 -16.82
N LEU A 332 7.78 5.16 -15.75
CA LEU A 332 7.91 6.62 -15.82
C LEU A 332 9.15 7.06 -16.61
N ALA A 333 10.27 6.35 -16.46
CA ALA A 333 11.48 6.61 -17.24
C ALA A 333 11.24 6.41 -18.74
N LEU A 334 10.60 5.31 -19.14
CA LEU A 334 10.22 5.04 -20.53
C LEU A 334 9.27 6.11 -21.09
N LEU A 335 8.33 6.59 -20.29
CA LEU A 335 7.46 7.71 -20.68
C LEU A 335 8.25 9.00 -20.91
N ARG A 336 9.17 9.34 -20.01
CA ARG A 336 10.04 10.53 -20.12
C ARG A 336 10.94 10.45 -21.35
N GLU A 337 11.50 9.28 -21.66
CA GLU A 337 12.32 9.05 -22.85
C GLU A 337 11.50 9.18 -24.14
N THR A 338 10.32 8.55 -24.19
CA THR A 338 9.40 8.67 -25.34
C THR A 338 9.00 10.13 -25.55
N TYR A 339 8.70 10.86 -24.47
CA TYR A 339 8.41 12.28 -24.50
C TYR A 339 9.57 13.11 -25.08
N ALA A 340 10.79 12.87 -24.62
CA ALA A 340 11.97 13.62 -25.06
C ALA A 340 12.22 13.41 -26.56
N MET A 341 12.13 12.16 -27.04
CA MET A 341 12.26 11.85 -28.46
C MET A 341 11.19 12.58 -29.31
N LEU A 342 9.93 12.59 -28.86
CA LEU A 342 8.88 13.33 -29.57
C LEU A 342 9.08 14.85 -29.54
N HIS A 343 9.65 15.38 -28.45
CA HIS A 343 9.95 16.79 -28.35
C HIS A 343 11.06 17.19 -29.33
N ASP A 344 12.13 16.39 -29.42
CA ASP A 344 13.25 16.59 -30.32
C ASP A 344 12.80 16.53 -31.79
N ASP A 345 11.94 15.56 -32.15
CA ASP A 345 11.34 15.45 -33.49
C ASP A 345 10.53 16.72 -33.83
N ALA A 346 9.73 17.24 -32.89
CA ALA A 346 8.94 18.44 -33.11
C ALA A 346 9.80 19.72 -33.25
N ASP A 347 10.93 19.79 -32.54
CA ASP A 347 11.86 20.91 -32.68
C ASP A 347 12.68 20.82 -33.98
N ALA A 348 13.03 19.62 -34.44
CA ALA A 348 13.61 19.39 -35.76
C ALA A 348 12.64 19.80 -36.89
N GLU A 349 11.35 19.46 -36.79
CA GLU A 349 10.33 19.90 -37.74
C GLU A 349 10.18 21.44 -37.76
N ARG A 350 10.22 22.10 -36.60
CA ARG A 350 10.20 23.58 -36.52
C ARG A 350 11.43 24.18 -37.19
N GLY A 351 12.61 23.59 -36.98
CA GLY A 351 13.86 23.98 -37.65
C GLY A 351 13.74 23.84 -39.16
N ALA A 352 13.26 22.71 -39.66
CA ALA A 352 13.05 22.47 -41.09
C ALA A 352 12.01 23.44 -41.69
N ALA A 353 10.93 23.78 -40.97
CA ALA A 353 9.95 24.76 -41.43
C ALA A 353 10.55 26.18 -41.53
N LEU A 354 11.42 26.56 -40.59
CA LEU A 354 12.18 27.81 -40.65
C LEU A 354 13.15 27.80 -41.85
N GLU A 355 13.84 26.69 -42.10
CA GLU A 355 14.69 26.55 -43.29
C GLU A 355 13.88 26.70 -44.58
N TRP A 356 12.73 26.02 -44.70
CA TRP A 356 11.85 26.16 -45.86
C TRP A 356 11.30 27.58 -46.02
N ALA A 357 10.99 28.28 -44.92
CA ALA A 357 10.58 29.67 -44.96
C ALA A 357 11.71 30.58 -45.47
N ILE A 358 12.95 30.36 -45.04
CA ILE A 358 14.14 31.07 -45.55
C ILE A 358 14.32 30.79 -47.04
N VAL A 359 14.25 29.52 -47.45
CA VAL A 359 14.37 29.13 -48.87
C VAL A 359 13.28 29.79 -49.72
N LEU A 360 12.02 29.78 -49.27
CA LEU A 360 10.91 30.43 -49.96
C LEU A 360 11.10 31.95 -50.05
N LEU A 361 11.63 32.58 -49.00
CA LEU A 361 11.90 34.02 -48.97
C LEU A 361 13.01 34.39 -49.96
N ILE A 362 14.07 33.58 -50.07
CA ILE A 362 15.13 33.72 -51.08
C ILE A 362 14.57 33.54 -52.49
N VAL A 363 13.78 32.50 -52.73
CA VAL A 363 13.16 32.26 -54.04
C VAL A 363 12.23 33.42 -54.43
N PHE A 364 11.44 33.93 -53.49
CA PHE A 364 10.59 35.09 -53.69
C PHE A 364 11.40 36.34 -54.04
N GLU A 365 12.51 36.60 -53.36
CA GLU A 365 13.40 37.74 -53.65
C GLU A 365 14.02 37.64 -55.05
N ILE A 366 14.47 36.44 -55.46
CA ILE A 366 15.03 36.20 -56.80
C ILE A 366 13.97 36.45 -57.89
N VAL A 367 12.76 35.93 -57.69
CA VAL A 367 11.64 36.11 -58.64
C VAL A 367 11.27 37.58 -58.75
N MET A 368 11.17 38.30 -57.63
CA MET A 368 10.91 39.74 -57.63
C MET A 368 12.04 40.55 -58.28
N ALA A 369 13.30 40.17 -58.09
CA ALA A 369 14.45 40.82 -58.74
C ALA A 369 14.49 40.58 -60.25
N LEU A 370 14.00 39.43 -60.72
CA LEU A 370 13.88 39.11 -62.15
C LEU A 370 12.67 39.78 -62.81
N LEU A 371 11.57 39.97 -62.08
CA LEU A 371 10.37 40.67 -62.55
C LEU A 371 10.47 42.19 -62.42
N GLY A 372 11.30 42.69 -61.50
CA GLY A 372 11.52 44.12 -61.22
C GLY A 372 12.61 44.77 -62.06
N ARG A 373 12.91 44.19 -63.24
CA ARG A 373 13.87 44.72 -64.20
C ARG A 373 13.18 45.18 -65.47
#